data_AF-A0A967WAP6-F1
#
_entry.id   AF-A0A967WAP6-F1
#
_cell.length_a   1.000
_cell.length_b   1.000
_cell.length_c   1.000
_cell.angle_alpha   90.00
_cell.angle_beta   90.00
_cell.angle_gamma   90.00
#
_symmetry.space_group_name_H-M   'P 1'
#
loop_
_entity.id
_entity.type
_entity.pdbx_description
1 polymer ?
#
loop_
_entity_poly.entity_id
_entity_poly.type
_entity_poly.pdbx_seq_one_letter_code
_entity_poly.pdbx_strand_id
1 'polypeptide(L)' 'MAYIPHTDTERSEMLATIGVKHIDELYEAIPAEVRFPDLELPEAVSEMEIMAELQALSEANLDVSHATSFLGAGAY' A
#
# COMPACT_ATOMS: atom_id res chain seq x y z
N MET A 1 -9.16 1.92 -6.74
CA MET A 1 -9.52 3.13 -5.95
C MET A 1 -8.23 3.86 -5.57
N ALA A 2 -8.12 5.18 -5.70
CA ALA A 2 -6.89 5.87 -5.30
C ALA A 2 -6.74 5.86 -3.77
N TYR A 3 -5.63 5.33 -3.25
CA TYR A 3 -5.35 5.28 -1.82
C TYR A 3 -5.14 6.68 -1.21
N ILE A 4 -4.53 7.58 -1.99
CA ILE A 4 -4.32 8.97 -1.59
C ILE A 4 -5.60 9.76 -1.89
N PRO A 5 -6.23 10.37 -0.87
CA PRO A 5 -7.52 11.03 -1.03
C PRO A 5 -7.40 12.43 -1.63
N HIS A 6 -6.22 13.04 -1.57
CA HIS A 6 -6.00 14.43 -1.99
C HIS A 6 -5.49 14.52 -3.43
N THR A 7 -6.11 15.41 -4.18
CA THR A 7 -5.66 15.87 -5.49
C THR A 7 -4.42 16.76 -5.38
N ASP A 8 -3.72 16.98 -6.49
CA ASP A 8 -2.57 17.89 -6.53
C ASP A 8 -2.94 19.34 -6.20
N THR A 9 -4.16 19.76 -6.55
CA THR A 9 -4.69 21.09 -6.19
C THR A 9 -4.84 21.22 -4.68
N GLU A 10 -5.52 20.26 -4.03
CA GLU A 10 -5.71 20.27 -2.58
C GLU A 10 -4.37 20.22 -1.83
N ARG A 11 -3.42 19.40 -2.31
CA ARG A 11 -2.06 19.37 -1.75
C ARG A 11 -1.37 20.74 -1.87
N SER A 12 -1.53 21.42 -3.00
CA SER A 12 -0.93 22.75 -3.20
C SER A 12 -1.55 23.80 -2.27
N GLU A 13 -2.86 23.77 -2.06
CA GLU A 13 -3.57 24.66 -1.12
C GLU A 13 -3.14 24.41 0.33
N MET A 14 -2.99 23.14 0.73
CA MET A 14 -2.50 22.77 2.05
C MET A 14 -1.08 23.28 2.30
N LEU A 15 -0.16 23.10 1.34
CA LEU A 15 1.22 23.59 1.43
C LEU A 15 1.26 25.12 1.53
N ALA A 16 0.47 25.82 0.71
CA ALA A 16 0.36 27.28 0.76
C ALA A 16 -0.17 27.78 2.12
N THR A 17 -1.14 27.06 2.72
CA THR A 17 -1.74 27.40 4.02
C THR A 17 -0.70 27.37 5.15
N ILE A 18 0.21 26.40 5.12
CA ILE A 18 1.28 26.26 6.12
C ILE A 18 2.57 27.00 5.73
N GLY A 19 2.58 27.68 4.58
CA GLY A 19 3.66 28.57 4.15
C GLY A 19 4.88 27.88 3.54
N VAL A 20 4.77 26.63 3.10
CA VAL A 20 5.86 25.88 2.45
C VAL A 20 5.59 25.73 0.95
N LYS A 21 6.64 25.64 0.12
CA LYS A 21 6.50 25.52 -1.34
C LYS A 21 6.51 24.07 -1.80
N HIS A 22 7.29 23.23 -1.13
CA HIS A 22 7.45 21.83 -1.46
C HIS A 22 7.23 20.94 -0.25
N ILE A 23 6.71 19.73 -0.48
CA ILE A 23 6.51 18.72 0.56
C ILE A 23 7.83 18.40 1.30
N ASP A 24 8.97 18.51 0.61
CA ASP A 24 10.29 18.18 1.17
C ASP A 24 10.73 19.11 2.31
N GLU A 25 10.20 20.33 2.34
CA GLU A 25 10.41 21.29 3.44
C GLU A 25 9.81 20.77 4.76
N LEU A 26 8.79 19.90 4.69
CA LEU A 26 8.20 19.26 5.88
C LEU A 26 9.12 18.20 6.50
N TYR A 27 10.14 17.74 5.76
CA TYR A 27 11.08 16.71 6.22
C TYR A 27 12.40 17.29 6.74
N GLU A 28 12.53 18.61 6.91
CA GLU A 28 13.76 19.27 7.34
C GLU A 28 14.39 18.70 8.62
N ALA A 29 13.56 18.22 9.55
CA ALA A 29 13.99 17.59 10.79
C ALA A 29 14.68 16.22 10.61
N ILE A 30 14.55 15.58 9.45
CA ILE A 30 15.15 14.27 9.14
C ILE A 30 16.51 14.51 8.46
N PRO A 31 17.63 13.89 8.86
CA PRO A 31 18.90 14.06 8.16
C PRO A 31 18.82 13.64 6.70
N ALA A 32 19.38 14.44 5.78
CA ALA A 32 19.27 14.22 4.34
C ALA A 32 19.81 12.84 3.88
N GLU A 33 20.83 12.34 4.56
CA GLU A 33 21.46 11.03 4.31
C GLU A 33 20.54 9.82 4.50
N VAL A 34 19.45 9.97 5.27
CA VAL A 34 18.47 8.90 5.52
C VAL A 34 17.09 9.23 4.94
N ARG A 35 16.94 10.33 4.20
CA ARG A 35 15.69 10.65 3.51
C ARG A 35 15.59 9.80 2.23
N PHE A 36 14.41 9.26 1.98
CA PHE A 36 14.07 8.55 0.74
C PHE A 36 15.10 7.48 0.34
N PRO A 37 15.42 6.52 1.23
CA PRO A 37 16.29 5.42 0.84
C PRO A 37 15.66 4.64 -0.30
N ASP A 38 16.50 4.10 -1.19
CA ASP A 38 16.05 3.11 -2.16
C ASP A 38 15.58 1.87 -1.40
N LEU A 39 14.31 1.53 -1.58
CA LEU A 39 13.72 0.35 -0.97
C LEU A 39 13.77 -0.81 -1.97
N GLU A 40 14.27 -1.96 -1.52
CA GLU A 40 14.27 -3.21 -2.30
C GLU A 40 12.86 -3.82 -2.35
N LEU A 41 11.93 -3.10 -2.99
CA LEU A 41 10.56 -3.54 -3.18
C LEU A 41 10.33 -3.96 -4.64
N PRO A 42 9.42 -4.93 -4.89
CA PRO A 42 8.97 -5.24 -6.24
C PRO A 42 8.34 -4.01 -6.92
N GLU A 43 8.26 -4.07 -8.26
CA GLU A 43 7.58 -3.02 -9.03
C GLU A 43 6.11 -2.88 -8.61
N ALA A 44 5.61 -1.64 -8.64
CA ALA A 44 4.21 -1.38 -8.37
C ALA A 44 3.33 -2.01 -9.45
N VAL A 45 2.31 -2.74 -9.02
CA VAL A 45 1.31 -3.35 -9.89
C VAL A 45 -0.04 -2.70 -9.68
N SER A 46 -0.92 -2.80 -10.67
CA SER A 46 -2.29 -2.35 -10.56
C SER A 46 -3.10 -3.18 -9.56
N GLU A 47 -4.22 -2.61 -9.12
CA GLU A 47 -5.18 -3.30 -8.25
C GLU A 47 -5.68 -4.63 -8.85
N MET A 48 -5.85 -4.69 -10.18
CA MET A 48 -6.27 -5.92 -10.84
C MET A 48 -5.16 -6.98 -10.86
N GLU A 49 -3.92 -6.57 -11.12
CA GLU A 49 -2.76 -7.46 -11.16
C GLU A 49 -2.48 -8.05 -9.77
N ILE A 50 -2.47 -7.23 -8.71
CA ILE A 50 -2.22 -7.74 -7.35
C ILE A 50 -3.33 -8.69 -6.89
N MET A 51 -4.58 -8.42 -7.26
CA MET A 51 -5.70 -9.33 -6.96
C MET A 51 -5.55 -10.68 -7.67
N ALA A 52 -5.12 -10.67 -8.94
CA ALA A 52 -4.87 -11.90 -9.68
C ALA A 52 -3.67 -12.68 -9.11
N GLU A 53 -2.60 -11.99 -8.74
CA GLU A 53 -1.41 -12.60 -8.13
C GLU A 53 -1.74 -13.25 -6.78
N LEU A 54 -2.44 -12.53 -5.90
CA LEU A 54 -2.86 -13.07 -4.60
C LEU A 54 -3.81 -14.26 -4.74
N GLN A 55 -4.73 -14.23 -5.71
CA GLN A 55 -5.57 -15.39 -6.00
C GLN A 55 -4.71 -16.58 -6.43
N ALA A 56 -3.80 -16.39 -7.37
CA ALA A 56 -2.92 -17.46 -7.85
C ALA A 56 -2.05 -18.06 -6.72
N LEU A 57 -1.55 -17.24 -5.81
CA LEU A 57 -0.82 -17.71 -4.63
C LEU A 57 -1.72 -18.53 -3.68
N SER A 58 -2.99 -18.14 -3.53
CA SER A 58 -3.94 -18.86 -2.67
C SER A 58 -4.28 -20.27 -3.16
N GLU A 59 -4.22 -20.52 -4.48
CA GLU A 59 -4.47 -21.85 -5.08
C GLU A 59 -3.43 -22.91 -4.69
N ALA A 60 -2.29 -22.50 -4.13
CA ALA A 60 -1.32 -23.42 -3.55
C ALA A 60 -1.81 -24.04 -2.22
N ASN A 61 -2.88 -23.49 -1.62
CA ASN A 61 -3.51 -24.00 -0.41
C ASN A 61 -4.70 -24.91 -0.75
N LEU A 62 -4.95 -25.90 0.11
CA LEU A 62 -6.23 -26.61 0.11
C LEU A 62 -7.18 -25.91 1.09
N ASP A 63 -8.03 -25.03 0.57
CA ASP A 63 -9.01 -24.31 1.37
C ASP A 63 -10.38 -25.01 1.40
N VAL A 64 -11.30 -24.43 2.18
CA VAL A 64 -12.67 -24.95 2.32
C VAL A 64 -13.57 -24.66 1.13
N SER A 65 -13.15 -23.80 0.21
CA SER A 65 -13.81 -23.56 -1.07
C SER A 65 -13.62 -24.75 -2.01
N HIS A 66 -12.49 -25.46 -1.88
CA HIS A 66 -12.09 -26.58 -2.72
C HIS A 66 -12.29 -27.95 -2.06
N ALA A 67 -12.23 -28.05 -0.73
CA ALA A 67 -12.44 -29.30 -0.01
C ALA A 67 -13.16 -29.13 1.33
N THR A 68 -14.06 -30.05 1.66
CA THR A 68 -14.77 -30.00 2.95
C THR A 68 -13.83 -30.34 4.11
N SER A 69 -13.87 -29.52 5.18
CA SER A 69 -13.14 -29.78 6.42
C SER A 69 -14.08 -30.31 7.50
N PHE A 70 -13.71 -31.43 8.13
CA PHE A 70 -14.42 -32.02 9.27
C PHE A 70 -13.58 -31.99 10.56
N LEU A 71 -12.54 -31.14 10.59
CA LEU A 71 -11.59 -31.09 11.70
C LEU A 71 -12.22 -30.60 13.01
N GLY A 72 -13.20 -29.69 12.92
CA GLY A 72 -13.95 -29.18 14.07
C GLY A 72 -13.07 -28.38 15.06
N ALA A 73 -13.17 -28.71 16.35
CA ALA A 73 -12.41 -28.07 17.43
C ALA A 73 -12.60 -26.55 17.55
N GLY A 74 -13.81 -26.05 17.26
CA GLY A 74 -14.16 -24.63 17.40
C GLY A 74 -14.11 -23.83 16.10
N ALA A 75 -13.75 -24.45 14.97
CA ALA A 75 -13.92 -23.93 13.62
C ALA A 75 -14.77 -24.90 12.80
N TYR A 76 -15.81 -24.39 12.13
CA TYR A 76 -16.80 -25.17 11.38
C TYR A 76 -17.05 -24.55 10.02
#